data_AF-A0A8T4BM52-F1
#
_entry.id   AF-A0A8T4BM52-F1
#
_cell.length_a   1.000
_cell.length_b   1.000
_cell.length_c   1.000
_cell.angle_alpha   90.00
_cell.angle_beta   90.00
_cell.angle_gamma   90.00
#
_symmetry.space_group_name_H-M   'P 1'
#
loop_
_entity.id
_entity.type
_entity.pdbx_description
1 polymer ?
#
loop_
_entity_poly.entity_id
_entity_poly.type
_entity_poly.pdbx_seq_one_letter_code
_entity_poly.pdbx_strand_id
1 'polypeptide(L)'
;MLTDRDIAIYSLGKTEGVHSIAETLGKGLDDEKYIESWNKTMKLLGTDMHLKDLEKIYNEFAKKMDEVTNIDDIKQPKTDKK
;
A
#
# COMPACT_ATOMS: atom_id res chain seq x y z
N MET A 1 -3.10 -22.28 -5.97
CA MET A 1 -2.94 -21.79 -4.58
C MET A 1 -2.37 -20.39 -4.66
N LEU A 2 -2.84 -19.48 -3.81
CA LEU A 2 -2.25 -18.16 -3.68
C LEU A 2 -0.86 -18.30 -3.06
N THR A 3 0.11 -17.52 -3.54
CA THR A 3 1.45 -17.48 -2.96
C THR A 3 1.46 -16.57 -1.73
N ASP A 4 2.47 -16.70 -0.86
CA ASP A 4 2.64 -15.81 0.29
C ASP A 4 2.75 -14.33 -0.13
N ARG A 5 3.29 -14.08 -1.34
CA ARG A 5 3.32 -12.74 -1.95
C ARG A 5 1.93 -12.22 -2.29
N ASP A 6 1.06 -13.07 -2.83
CA ASP A 6 -0.32 -12.69 -3.17
C ASP A 6 -1.12 -12.36 -1.89
N ILE A 7 -0.91 -13.16 -0.84
CA ILE A 7 -1.53 -12.94 0.48
C ILE A 7 -1.02 -11.63 1.10
N ALA A 8 0.28 -11.33 0.95
CA ALA A 8 0.88 -10.10 1.43
C ALA A 8 0.29 -8.86 0.74
N ILE A 9 0.20 -8.86 -0.59
CA ILE A 9 -0.36 -7.75 -1.37
C ILE A 9 -1.85 -7.55 -1.06
N TYR A 10 -2.62 -8.64 -0.96
CA TYR A 10 -4.02 -8.56 -0.58
C TYR A 10 -4.22 -7.94 0.82
N SER A 11 -3.38 -8.35 1.77
CA SER A 11 -3.39 -7.82 3.13
C SER A 11 -2.94 -6.36 3.18
N LEU A 12 -1.97 -5.99 2.34
CA LEU A 12 -1.51 -4.62 2.20
C LEU A 12 -2.65 -3.72 1.71
N GLY A 13 -3.34 -4.10 0.62
CA GLY A 13 -4.47 -3.31 0.10
C GLY A 13 -5.61 -3.13 1.12
N LYS A 14 -5.87 -4.12 1.98
CA LYS A 14 -6.82 -3.96 3.10
C LYS A 14 -6.30 -2.99 4.17
N THR A 15 -5.01 -3.06 4.48
CA THR A 15 -4.38 -2.20 5.49
C THR A 15 -4.36 -0.75 5.01
N GLU A 16 -4.02 -0.50 3.74
CA GLU A 16 -4.11 0.82 3.08
C GLU A 16 -5.53 1.40 3.16
N GLY A 17 -6.56 0.59 2.86
CA GLY A 17 -7.95 1.03 2.95
C GLY A 17 -8.37 1.44 4.37
N VAL A 18 -7.97 0.67 5.38
CA VAL A 18 -8.21 1.02 6.79
C VAL A 18 -7.42 2.25 7.22
N HIS A 19 -6.18 2.39 6.74
CA HIS A 19 -5.32 3.52 7.04
C HIS A 19 -5.85 4.81 6.42
N SER A 20 -6.26 4.79 5.15
CA SER A 20 -6.88 5.93 4.45
C SER A 20 -8.16 6.41 5.16
N ILE A 21 -8.97 5.48 5.68
CA ILE A 21 -10.13 5.82 6.52
C ILE A 21 -9.68 6.48 7.83
N ALA A 22 -8.64 5.94 8.48
CA ALA A 22 -8.11 6.49 9.73
C ALA A 22 -7.52 7.90 9.53
N GLU A 23 -6.78 8.15 8.46
CA GLU A 23 -6.28 9.47 8.07
C GLU A 23 -7.42 10.47 7.82
N THR A 24 -8.44 10.05 7.07
CA THR A 24 -9.65 10.88 6.81
C THR A 24 -10.35 11.27 8.12
N LEU A 25 -10.27 10.44 9.16
CA LEU A 25 -10.82 10.70 10.49
C LEU A 25 -9.85 11.45 11.43
N GLY A 26 -8.69 11.90 10.94
CA GLY A 26 -7.67 12.61 11.72
C GLY A 26 -6.88 11.71 12.68
N LYS A 27 -6.87 10.39 12.44
CA LYS A 27 -6.23 9.35 13.26
C LYS A 27 -5.23 8.52 12.46
N GLY A 28 -4.55 9.14 11.49
CA GLY A 28 -3.49 8.49 10.71
C GLY A 28 -2.45 7.83 11.62
N LEU A 29 -1.98 6.66 11.21
CA LEU A 29 -0.87 5.98 11.90
C LEU A 29 0.46 6.51 11.35
N ASP A 30 1.52 6.46 12.15
CA ASP A 30 2.88 6.59 11.60
C ASP A 30 3.27 5.30 10.84
N ASP A 31 4.24 5.41 9.95
CA ASP A 31 4.70 4.32 9.07
C ASP A 31 5.11 3.06 9.86
N GLU A 32 5.74 3.23 11.03
CA GLU A 32 6.13 2.11 11.89
C GLU A 32 4.91 1.34 12.42
N LYS A 33 3.90 2.04 12.95
CA LYS A 33 2.66 1.40 13.44
C LYS A 33 1.83 0.81 12.31
N TYR A 34 1.91 1.38 11.11
CA TYR A 34 1.28 0.81 9.92
C TYR A 34 1.88 -0.56 9.58
N ILE A 35 3.21 -0.65 9.48
CA ILE A 35 3.92 -1.90 9.17
C ILE A 35 3.67 -2.95 10.28
N GLU A 36 3.65 -2.53 11.55
CA GLU A 36 3.34 -3.43 12.67
C GLU A 36 1.90 -3.98 12.59
N SER A 37 0.94 -3.13 12.21
CA SER A 37 -0.47 -3.52 12.05
C SER A 37 -0.66 -4.47 10.85
N TRP A 38 0.07 -4.25 9.77
CA TRP A 38 0.06 -5.14 8.61
C TRP A 38 0.67 -6.51 8.95
N ASN A 39 1.79 -6.55 9.68
CA ASN A 39 2.39 -7.79 10.17
C ASN A 39 1.43 -8.57 11.09
N LYS A 40 0.72 -7.89 12.00
CA LYS A 40 -0.33 -8.52 12.82
C LYS A 40 -1.44 -9.13 11.96
N THR A 41 -1.87 -8.45 10.91
CA THR A 41 -2.89 -8.92 9.97
C THR A 41 -2.41 -10.16 9.20
N MET A 42 -1.16 -10.19 8.75
CA MET A 42 -0.56 -11.36 8.08
C MET A 42 -0.55 -12.59 8.98
N LYS A 43 -0.16 -12.43 10.26
CA LYS A 43 -0.19 -13.50 11.25
C LYS A 43 -1.59 -14.06 11.48
N LEU A 44 -2.60 -13.20 11.52
CA LEU A 44 -4.01 -13.62 11.64
C LEU A 44 -4.49 -14.43 10.43
N LEU A 45 -3.88 -14.23 9.25
CA LEU A 45 -4.17 -14.98 8.04
C LEU A 45 -3.38 -16.29 7.92
N GLY A 46 -2.59 -16.64 8.94
CA GLY A 46 -1.79 -17.86 8.98
C GLY A 46 -0.47 -17.79 8.21
N THR A 47 -0.04 -16.58 7.83
CA THR A 47 1.22 -16.35 7.11
C THR A 47 2.17 -15.57 8.01
N ASP A 48 3.36 -16.11 8.27
CA ASP A 48 4.42 -15.44 9.02
C ASP A 48 5.53 -15.02 8.05
N MET A 49 5.89 -13.74 8.09
CA MET A 49 6.88 -13.16 7.18
C MET A 49 7.70 -12.12 7.94
N HIS A 50 9.01 -12.09 7.70
CA HIS A 50 9.88 -11.18 8.43
C HIS A 50 9.54 -9.71 8.10
N LEU A 51 9.66 -8.83 9.11
CA LEU A 51 9.41 -7.39 8.96
C LEU A 51 10.18 -6.77 7.79
N LYS A 52 11.43 -7.20 7.56
CA LYS A 52 12.25 -6.74 6.43
C LYS A 52 11.67 -7.10 5.06
N ASP A 53 11.05 -8.27 4.94
CA ASP A 53 10.44 -8.71 3.69
C ASP A 53 9.14 -7.95 3.41
N LEU A 54 8.35 -7.69 4.47
CA LEU A 54 7.18 -6.81 4.42
C LEU A 54 7.58 -5.39 4.00
N GLU A 55 8.59 -4.81 4.65
CA GLU A 55 9.10 -3.47 4.34
C GLU A 55 9.54 -3.36 2.87
N LYS A 56 10.21 -4.39 2.34
CA LYS A 56 10.57 -4.44 0.92
C LYS A 56 9.35 -4.43 0.00
N ILE A 57 8.32 -5.22 0.31
CA ILE A 57 7.08 -5.25 -0.47
C ILE A 57 6.36 -3.90 -0.41
N TYR A 58 6.31 -3.27 0.78
CA TYR A 58 5.74 -1.93 0.95
C TYR A 58 6.45 -0.91 0.06
N ASN A 59 7.77 -0.87 0.09
CA ASN A 59 8.56 0.06 -0.73
C ASN A 59 8.39 -0.19 -2.24
N GLU A 60 8.35 -1.46 -2.67
CA GLU A 60 8.05 -1.81 -4.06
C GLU A 60 6.64 -1.35 -4.48
N PHE A 61 5.65 -1.50 -3.59
CA PHE A 61 4.28 -1.07 -3.82
C PHE A 61 4.17 0.45 -3.88
N ALA A 62 4.72 1.16 -2.90
CA ALA A 62 4.71 2.62 -2.83
C ALA A 62 5.36 3.24 -4.08
N LYS A 63 6.51 2.72 -4.51
CA LYS A 63 7.17 3.16 -5.73
C LYS A 63 6.31 2.94 -6.97
N LYS A 64 5.64 1.80 -7.10
CA LYS A 64 4.72 1.55 -8.22
C LYS A 64 3.50 2.45 -8.19
N MET A 65 2.96 2.75 -7.00
CA MET A 65 1.84 3.69 -6.86
C MET A 65 2.26 5.09 -7.31
N ASP A 66 3.44 5.55 -6.90
CA ASP A 66 4.02 6.83 -7.35
C ASP A 66 4.23 6.86 -8.87
N GLU A 67 4.78 5.78 -9.45
CA GLU A 67 4.90 5.63 -10.91
C GLU A 67 3.53 5.70 -11.62
N VAL A 68 2.47 5.13 -11.03
CA VAL A 68 1.11 5.17 -11.61
C VAL A 68 0.49 6.56 -11.48
N THR A 69 0.61 7.23 -10.34
CA THR A 69 0.05 8.57 -10.13
C THR A 69 0.77 9.65 -10.96
N ASN A 70 2.07 9.48 -11.23
CA ASN A 70 2.84 10.39 -12.08
C ASN A 70 2.54 10.24 -13.59
N ILE A 71 1.80 9.19 -14.02
CA ILE A 71 1.38 9.03 -15.42
C ILE A 71 0.21 9.96 -15.78
N ASP A 72 -0.61 10.37 -14.82
CA ASP A 72 -1.76 11.25 -15.06
C ASP A 72 -1.38 12.69 -15.42
N ASP A 73 -0.16 13.14 -15.09
CA ASP A 73 0.39 14.41 -15.56
C ASP A 73 0.82 14.40 -17.05
N ILE A 74 0.86 13.22 -17.70
CA ILE A 74 1.32 13.08 -19.10
C ILE A 74 0.16 13.11 -20.12
N LYS A 75 -1.10 13.17 -19.68
CA LYS A 75 -2.27 13.25 -20.58
C LYS A 75 -3.22 14.39 -20.22
N GLN A 76 -2.72 15.61 -20.05
CA GLN A 76 -3.52 16.76 -20.42
C GLN A 76 -3.42 16.94 -21.95
N PRO A 77 -4.44 16.61 -22.76
CA PRO A 77 -4.47 17.11 -24.12
C PRO A 77 -4.47 18.63 -24.02
N LYS A 78 -3.40 19.27 -24.49
CA LYS A 78 -3.34 20.73 -24.61
C LYS A 78 -4.57 21.15 -25.42
N THR A 79 -5.55 21.76 -24.75
CA THR A 79 -6.59 22.49 -25.46
C THR A 79 -5.92 23.69 -26.11
N ASP A 80 -5.56 23.54 -27.38
CA ASP A 80 -5.28 24.66 -28.25
C ASP A 80 -6.56 25.49 -28.34
N LYS A 81 -6.65 26.53 -27.50
CA LYS A 81 -7.65 27.58 -27.65
C LYS A 81 -7.33 28.31 -28.95
N LYS A 82 -8.17 28.10 -29.96
CA LYS A 82 -8.20 28.87 -31.20
C LYS A 82 -9.29 29.93 -31.13
#